data_AF-A0A1E7ELV9-F1
#
_entry.id   AF-A0A1E7ELV9-F1
#
_cell.length_a   1.000
_cell.length_b   1.000
_cell.length_c   1.000
_cell.angle_alpha   90.00
_cell.angle_beta   90.00
_cell.angle_gamma   90.00
#
_symmetry.space_group_name_H-M   'P 1'
#
loop_
_entity.id
_entity.type
_entity.pdbx_description
1 polymer ?
#
loop_
_entity_poly.entity_id
_entity_poly.type
_entity_poly.pdbx_seq_one_letter_code
_entity_poly.pdbx_strand_id
1 'polypeptide(L)'
;MSISSSNEEGEHEEYETESEDEDEAEEADEADEDKEQKMGTATTASSTSSSSCSLIYSLLPDSIRVKILNYLGGEDYTLDELIDLTVVSKQFYNDLKRQKGGIEWKIIPTYIINPRLKSTRSLLRKLVYNQNMEDKNKKLNHYKCIKLNCINEYTNDISPWDAQQIHLTNTYYDIDTPERRNRGNKLILDLSLPSSSLMADYRRQVDPSVIVHIIRCLFRNNYYKSKTVDTINLSCMVLPSKHYTDHTLNKLNTLQVKKIIWNHSKCNIYISGYQFYLIQDTIKDFIMNDTVFLVKNREEYNNLSDLINEPNENYMFQQFCGHGVHLERLSIKNAKVCSNGYGGSSLSQRIDIPQNALIKFIRNAPKTLKWFHSDLTQGNIDMLKKERPDIEFM
;
A
#
# COMPACT_ATOMS: atom_id res chain seq x y z
N MET A 1 -50.34 45.93 -8.01
CA MET A 1 -49.37 44.81 -8.12
C MET A 1 -48.71 44.67 -6.77
N SER A 2 -49.11 43.65 -6.01
CA SER A 2 -48.62 43.38 -4.66
C SER A 2 -47.43 42.42 -4.77
N ILE A 3 -46.30 42.77 -4.18
CA ILE A 3 -45.09 41.94 -4.13
C ILE A 3 -45.05 41.33 -2.73
N SER A 4 -45.16 40.01 -2.67
CA SER A 4 -45.04 39.17 -1.47
C SER A 4 -43.58 38.93 -1.12
N SER A 5 -43.18 39.29 0.10
CA SER A 5 -41.93 38.87 0.73
C SER A 5 -42.06 37.43 1.24
N SER A 6 -41.14 36.55 0.83
CA SER A 6 -40.95 35.23 1.44
C SER A 6 -39.83 35.32 2.47
N ASN A 7 -40.09 34.77 3.66
CA ASN A 7 -39.13 34.61 4.74
C ASN A 7 -38.23 33.41 4.43
N GLU A 8 -36.92 33.58 4.56
CA GLU A 8 -35.95 32.49 4.67
C GLU A 8 -35.78 32.14 6.17
N GLU A 9 -36.17 30.94 6.54
CA GLU A 9 -35.81 30.32 7.82
C GLU A 9 -34.44 29.68 7.67
N GLY A 10 -33.46 30.17 8.43
CA GLY A 10 -32.13 29.58 8.54
C GLY A 10 -32.11 28.55 9.67
N GLU A 11 -31.93 27.28 9.33
CA GLU A 11 -31.64 26.21 10.29
C GLU A 11 -30.16 26.29 10.69
N HIS A 12 -29.92 26.62 11.97
CA HIS A 12 -28.62 26.53 12.62
C HIS A 12 -28.43 25.10 13.15
N GLU A 13 -27.53 24.32 12.55
CA GLU A 13 -27.02 23.08 13.15
C GLU A 13 -25.94 23.44 14.18
N GLU A 14 -26.25 23.24 15.47
CA GLU A 14 -25.30 23.31 16.58
C GLU A 14 -24.35 22.11 16.53
N TYR A 15 -23.05 22.37 16.55
CA TYR A 15 -22.03 21.34 16.75
C TYR A 15 -21.82 21.17 18.25
N GLU A 16 -22.18 19.99 18.78
CA GLU A 16 -21.82 19.57 20.13
C GLU A 16 -20.29 19.51 20.25
N THR A 17 -19.74 20.44 21.03
CA THR A 17 -18.42 20.30 21.64
C THR A 17 -18.55 19.38 22.84
N GLU A 18 -18.13 18.11 22.68
CA GLU A 18 -18.00 17.20 23.81
C GLU A 18 -16.83 17.63 24.70
N SER A 19 -17.17 17.94 25.95
CA SER A 19 -16.27 18.10 27.09
C SER A 19 -15.67 16.75 27.48
N GLU A 20 -14.41 16.77 27.87
CA GLU A 20 -13.71 15.65 28.50
C GLU A 20 -14.29 15.47 29.91
N ASP A 21 -15.22 14.52 30.07
CA ASP A 21 -15.67 14.10 31.40
C ASP A 21 -14.70 13.07 31.98
N GLU A 22 -14.20 13.40 33.17
CA GLU A 22 -13.34 12.60 34.02
C GLU A 22 -14.16 11.46 34.66
N ASP A 23 -13.77 10.21 34.39
CA ASP A 23 -14.36 9.05 35.06
C ASP A 23 -13.86 8.98 36.52
N GLU A 24 -14.70 9.47 37.45
CA GLU A 24 -14.59 9.16 38.87
C GLU A 24 -14.98 7.70 39.15
N ALA A 25 -14.18 7.07 40.01
CA ALA A 25 -14.33 5.69 40.45
C ALA A 25 -15.48 5.55 41.47
N GLU A 26 -16.37 4.58 41.25
CA GLU A 26 -17.24 4.05 42.31
C GLU A 26 -16.72 2.69 42.79
N GLU A 27 -16.32 2.66 44.06
CA GLU A 27 -16.20 1.46 44.89
C GLU A 27 -17.59 0.88 45.18
N ALA A 28 -17.73 -0.44 45.09
CA ALA A 28 -18.85 -1.16 45.68
C ALA A 28 -18.34 -2.45 46.33
N ASP A 29 -18.61 -2.51 47.63
CA ASP A 29 -18.28 -3.53 48.61
C ASP A 29 -19.17 -4.79 48.55
N GLU A 30 -18.62 -5.85 49.13
CA GLU A 30 -19.26 -6.99 49.81
C GLU A 30 -20.09 -8.02 49.02
N ALA A 31 -19.67 -9.29 49.08
CA ALA A 31 -20.28 -10.28 49.98
C ALA A 31 -19.61 -11.68 49.89
N ASP A 32 -19.39 -12.25 51.07
CA ASP A 32 -18.98 -13.62 51.37
C ASP A 32 -19.89 -14.70 50.75
N GLU A 33 -19.30 -15.81 50.28
CA GLU A 33 -19.88 -17.16 50.49
C GLU A 33 -18.78 -18.22 50.66
N ASP A 34 -18.75 -18.78 51.87
CA ASP A 34 -18.08 -20.00 52.27
C ASP A 34 -18.50 -21.22 51.41
N LYS A 35 -17.54 -22.08 51.05
CA LYS A 35 -17.78 -23.53 51.00
C LYS A 35 -16.51 -24.38 51.10
N GLU A 36 -16.57 -25.26 52.08
CA GLU A 36 -15.58 -26.23 52.52
C GLU A 36 -15.22 -27.36 51.53
N GLN A 37 -13.95 -27.77 51.67
CA GLN A 37 -13.39 -29.13 51.64
C GLN A 37 -13.42 -29.99 50.36
N LYS A 38 -12.21 -30.35 49.90
CA LYS A 38 -11.74 -31.75 49.98
C LYS A 38 -10.22 -31.88 49.84
N MET A 39 -9.63 -32.59 50.80
CA MET A 39 -8.24 -33.06 50.80
C MET A 39 -7.98 -34.08 49.67
N GLY A 40 -6.81 -34.00 49.06
CA GLY A 40 -6.31 -34.98 48.10
C GLY A 40 -4.80 -34.94 47.94
N THR A 41 -4.12 -35.72 48.79
CA THR A 41 -2.84 -36.44 48.61
C THR A 41 -1.72 -35.91 47.70
N ALA A 42 -0.55 -35.85 48.33
CA ALA A 42 0.78 -35.59 47.78
C ALA A 42 1.17 -36.40 46.54
N THR A 43 1.82 -35.74 45.59
CA THR A 43 2.84 -36.34 44.72
C THR A 43 3.90 -35.28 44.43
N THR A 44 5.06 -35.45 45.06
CA THR A 44 6.28 -34.65 44.87
C THR A 44 6.88 -34.95 43.49
N ALA A 45 6.60 -34.07 42.51
CA ALA A 45 7.41 -33.96 41.31
C ALA A 45 8.37 -32.77 41.47
N SER A 46 9.67 -33.06 41.43
CA SER A 46 10.75 -32.08 41.45
C SER A 46 10.62 -31.16 40.22
N SER A 47 10.07 -29.97 40.42
CA SER A 47 10.12 -28.88 39.46
C SER A 47 11.53 -28.28 39.52
N THR A 48 12.41 -28.74 38.63
CA THR A 48 13.61 -27.99 38.25
C THR A 48 13.14 -26.65 37.70
N SER A 49 13.14 -25.62 38.54
CA SER A 49 12.93 -24.23 38.17
C SER A 49 14.01 -23.87 37.16
N SER A 50 13.69 -23.96 35.87
CA SER A 50 14.54 -23.36 34.84
C SER A 50 14.55 -21.87 35.12
N SER A 51 15.62 -21.42 35.76
CA SER A 51 15.92 -20.00 35.92
C SER A 51 16.05 -19.47 34.50
N SER A 52 14.95 -18.91 33.99
CA SER A 52 14.94 -18.27 32.69
C SER A 52 15.85 -17.07 32.82
N CYS A 53 17.08 -17.23 32.34
CA CYS A 53 18.05 -16.18 32.30
C CYS A 53 17.53 -15.16 31.28
N SER A 54 16.71 -14.22 31.75
CA SER A 54 16.18 -13.15 30.93
C SER A 54 17.36 -12.27 30.52
N LEU A 55 17.78 -12.41 29.26
CA LEU A 55 18.81 -11.56 28.68
C LEU A 55 18.26 -10.15 28.59
N ILE A 56 18.76 -9.26 29.46
CA ILE A 56 18.40 -7.85 29.44
C ILE A 56 19.13 -7.19 28.27
N TYR A 57 18.38 -6.74 27.25
CA TYR A 57 18.92 -6.11 26.04
C TYR A 57 19.92 -4.99 26.33
N SER A 58 19.67 -4.17 27.36
CA SER A 58 20.55 -3.04 27.71
C SER A 58 21.92 -3.45 28.25
N LEU A 59 22.11 -4.72 28.66
CA LEU A 59 23.40 -5.25 29.10
C LEU A 59 24.25 -5.80 27.95
N LEU A 60 23.68 -5.95 26.75
CA LEU A 60 24.42 -6.42 25.58
C LEU A 60 25.38 -5.33 25.09
N PRO A 61 26.58 -5.66 24.57
CA PRO A 61 27.47 -4.69 23.94
C PRO A 61 26.82 -3.98 22.74
N ASP A 62 27.17 -2.71 22.51
CA ASP A 62 26.62 -1.87 21.43
C ASP A 62 26.69 -2.56 20.05
N SER A 63 27.80 -3.24 19.75
CA SER A 63 28.00 -3.95 18.47
C SER A 63 27.02 -5.13 18.28
N ILE A 64 26.64 -5.81 19.35
CA ILE A 64 25.68 -6.91 19.33
C ILE A 64 24.26 -6.34 19.16
N ARG A 65 23.94 -5.25 19.89
CA ARG A 65 22.65 -4.56 19.77
C ARG A 65 22.42 -4.05 18.34
N VAL A 66 23.43 -3.45 17.71
CA VAL A 66 23.35 -3.02 16.30
C VAL A 66 23.14 -4.20 15.34
N LYS A 67 23.82 -5.34 15.54
CA LYS A 67 23.59 -6.54 14.72
C LYS A 67 22.18 -7.09 14.88
N ILE A 68 21.66 -7.11 16.10
CA ILE A 68 20.27 -7.51 16.37
C ILE A 68 19.33 -6.54 15.66
N LEU A 69 19.55 -5.23 15.75
CA LEU A 69 18.74 -4.24 15.05
C LEU A 69 18.81 -4.40 13.53
N ASN A 70 19.97 -4.64 12.93
CA ASN A 70 20.10 -4.89 11.49
C ASN A 70 19.41 -6.18 11.06
N TYR A 71 19.51 -7.22 11.88
CA TYR A 71 18.78 -8.46 11.65
C TYR A 71 17.26 -8.25 11.71
N LEU A 72 16.78 -7.56 12.75
CA LEU A 72 15.37 -7.25 12.93
C LEU A 72 14.85 -6.22 11.93
N GLY A 73 15.69 -5.36 11.37
CA GLY A 73 15.30 -4.39 10.33
C GLY A 73 15.55 -4.89 8.90
N GLY A 74 15.88 -6.18 8.73
CA GLY A 74 15.98 -6.84 7.44
C GLY A 74 14.63 -6.92 6.71
N GLU A 75 14.64 -7.54 5.52
CA GLU A 75 13.50 -7.50 4.57
C GLU A 75 12.18 -8.07 5.11
N ASP A 76 12.21 -8.86 6.19
CA ASP A 76 11.07 -9.65 6.66
C ASP A 76 10.24 -9.00 7.78
N TYR A 77 10.76 -8.00 8.49
CA TYR A 77 10.05 -7.38 9.62
C TYR A 77 9.47 -6.02 9.25
N THR A 78 8.26 -5.75 9.72
CA THR A 78 7.66 -4.43 9.52
C THR A 78 8.35 -3.43 10.43
N LEU A 79 8.81 -2.32 9.84
CA LEU A 79 9.39 -1.17 10.55
C LEU A 79 8.48 -0.68 11.70
N ASP A 80 7.17 -0.96 11.62
CA ASP A 80 6.15 -0.62 12.61
C ASP A 80 6.43 -1.30 13.98
N GLU A 81 6.81 -2.58 14.00
CA GLU A 81 7.15 -3.30 15.25
C GLU A 81 8.40 -2.71 15.92
N LEU A 82 9.37 -2.28 15.11
CA LEU A 82 10.59 -1.62 15.60
C LEU A 82 10.32 -0.23 16.15
N ILE A 83 9.31 0.48 15.63
CA ILE A 83 8.92 1.80 16.12
C ILE A 83 8.34 1.70 17.54
N ASP A 84 7.48 0.72 17.80
CA ASP A 84 6.89 0.54 19.13
C ASP A 84 7.96 0.22 20.19
N LEU A 85 8.99 -0.54 19.83
CA LEU A 85 10.13 -0.82 20.70
C LEU A 85 10.91 0.45 21.10
N THR A 86 10.85 1.52 20.30
CA THR A 86 11.47 2.80 20.67
C THR A 86 10.77 3.51 21.82
N VAL A 87 9.49 3.23 22.03
CA VAL A 87 8.69 3.80 23.13
C VAL A 87 8.96 3.03 24.42
N VAL A 88 9.23 1.73 24.32
CA VAL A 88 9.42 0.83 25.48
C VAL A 88 10.82 0.93 26.09
N SER A 89 11.85 1.26 25.30
CA SER A 89 13.24 1.29 25.79
C SER A 89 14.01 2.52 25.32
N LYS A 90 14.44 3.35 26.29
CA LYS A 90 15.34 4.50 26.04
C LYS A 90 16.66 4.06 25.39
N GLN A 91 17.18 2.89 25.77
CA GLN A 91 18.41 2.36 25.18
C GLN A 91 18.21 2.01 23.71
N PHE A 92 17.10 1.35 23.39
CA PHE A 92 16.73 1.01 22.01
C PHE A 92 16.53 2.27 21.15
N TYR A 93 15.81 3.27 21.67
CA TYR A 93 15.68 4.57 21.02
C TYR A 93 17.05 5.25 20.78
N ASN A 94 17.94 5.21 21.76
CA ASN A 94 19.27 5.78 21.63
C ASN A 94 20.12 5.05 20.58
N ASP A 95 20.06 3.72 20.53
CA ASP A 95 20.77 2.91 19.53
C ASP A 95 20.29 3.30 18.10
N LEU A 96 18.99 3.48 17.91
CA LEU A 96 18.41 3.93 16.64
C LEU A 96 18.76 5.38 16.27
N LYS A 97 18.75 6.27 17.26
CA LYS A 97 19.08 7.69 17.05
C LYS A 97 20.57 7.88 16.75
N ARG A 98 21.42 7.01 17.28
CA ARG A 98 22.87 6.97 17.02
C ARG A 98 23.18 6.37 15.64
N GLN A 99 22.46 6.75 14.58
CA GLN A 99 22.66 6.33 13.17
C GLN A 99 24.11 6.42 12.64
N LYS A 100 25.04 6.99 13.40
CA LYS A 100 26.49 6.93 13.15
C LYS A 100 27.12 5.53 13.40
N GLY A 101 26.38 4.55 13.94
CA GLY A 101 26.94 3.30 14.48
C GLY A 101 26.74 2.00 13.70
N GLY A 102 26.40 2.04 12.40
CA GLY A 102 26.31 0.82 11.57
C GLY A 102 24.92 0.17 11.47
N ILE A 103 23.85 0.89 11.82
CA ILE A 103 22.49 0.47 11.46
C ILE A 103 22.30 0.76 9.96
N GLU A 104 22.00 -0.28 9.19
CA GLU A 104 21.98 -0.26 7.71
C GLU A 104 20.64 0.23 7.15
N TRP A 105 19.60 0.28 7.99
CA TRP A 105 18.26 0.69 7.61
C TRP A 105 17.85 2.02 8.24
N LYS A 106 16.81 2.63 7.67
CA LYS A 106 16.31 3.95 8.08
C LYS A 106 14.84 3.87 8.45
N ILE A 107 14.50 4.34 9.65
CA ILE A 107 13.10 4.59 10.00
C ILE A 107 12.57 5.69 9.09
N ILE A 108 11.57 5.34 8.28
CA ILE A 108 10.79 6.28 7.50
C ILE A 108 9.62 6.69 8.38
N PRO A 109 9.52 7.97 8.81
CA PRO A 109 8.35 8.42 9.55
C PRO A 109 7.09 8.17 8.72
N THR A 110 6.21 7.32 9.26
CA THR A 110 4.97 6.89 8.62
C THR A 110 3.78 7.46 9.38
N TYR A 111 2.89 8.14 8.66
CA TYR A 111 1.58 8.53 9.20
C TYR A 111 0.59 7.40 8.96
N ILE A 112 0.21 6.70 10.02
CA ILE A 112 -0.75 5.60 9.94
C ILE A 112 -2.15 6.14 10.17
N ILE A 113 -3.05 5.86 9.24
CA ILE A 113 -4.47 6.20 9.34
C ILE A 113 -5.24 4.91 9.57
N ASN A 114 -5.67 4.73 10.82
CA ASN A 114 -6.52 3.60 11.21
C ASN A 114 -8.02 3.98 11.09
N PRO A 115 -8.89 3.03 10.70
CA PRO A 115 -10.33 3.19 10.81
C PRO A 115 -10.72 3.27 12.29
N ARG A 116 -11.38 4.37 12.70
CA ARG A 116 -12.03 4.42 14.03
C ARG A 116 -13.44 3.84 14.01
N LEU A 117 -14.18 4.08 12.93
CA LEU A 117 -15.62 3.76 12.83
C LEU A 117 -15.98 2.91 11.60
N LYS A 118 -15.00 2.29 10.93
CA LYS A 118 -15.15 1.53 9.65
C LYS A 118 -15.92 2.27 8.54
N SER A 119 -16.20 3.56 8.72
CA SER A 119 -16.90 4.41 7.76
C SER A 119 -15.91 5.11 6.86
N THR A 120 -16.07 4.92 5.55
CA THR A 120 -15.30 5.66 4.54
C THR A 120 -15.48 7.17 4.74
N ARG A 121 -16.66 7.62 5.20
CA ARG A 121 -16.97 9.07 5.37
C ARG A 121 -16.10 9.69 6.45
N SER A 122 -15.95 8.97 7.56
CA SER A 122 -15.05 9.36 8.66
C SER A 122 -13.60 9.44 8.20
N LEU A 123 -13.13 8.45 7.40
CA LEU A 123 -11.79 8.48 6.81
C LEU A 123 -11.58 9.71 5.94
N LEU A 124 -12.47 9.96 4.98
CA LEU A 124 -12.32 11.09 4.05
C LEU A 124 -12.36 12.42 4.80
N ARG A 125 -13.27 12.59 5.78
CA ARG A 125 -13.30 13.78 6.65
C ARG A 125 -11.98 13.96 7.40
N LYS A 126 -11.43 12.90 7.99
CA LYS A 126 -10.14 12.95 8.70
C LYS A 126 -8.98 13.30 7.77
N LEU A 127 -8.97 12.75 6.55
CA LEU A 127 -7.97 13.08 5.53
C LEU A 127 -8.02 14.57 5.15
N VAL A 128 -9.21 15.09 4.88
CA VAL A 128 -9.40 16.50 4.51
C VAL A 128 -9.09 17.41 5.69
N TYR A 129 -9.53 17.08 6.90
CA TYR A 129 -9.19 17.81 8.12
C TYR A 129 -7.68 17.92 8.33
N ASN A 130 -6.96 16.81 8.20
CA ASN A 130 -5.49 16.78 8.31
C ASN A 130 -4.78 17.55 7.19
N GLN A 131 -5.43 17.72 6.04
CA GLN A 131 -4.91 18.51 4.93
C GLN A 131 -5.12 20.01 5.14
N ASN A 132 -6.28 20.40 5.71
CA ASN A 132 -6.76 21.78 5.81
C ASN A 132 -6.37 22.52 7.09
N MET A 133 -5.82 21.86 8.11
CA MET A 133 -5.31 22.53 9.31
C MET A 133 -4.07 23.38 8.97
N GLU A 134 -4.31 24.59 8.46
CA GLU A 134 -3.28 25.53 7.93
C GLU A 134 -2.37 26.10 9.02
N ASP A 135 -2.89 26.33 10.23
CA ASP A 135 -2.22 27.21 11.18
C ASP A 135 -1.32 26.54 12.21
N LYS A 136 -1.44 25.22 12.46
CA LYS A 136 -0.72 24.64 13.60
C LYS A 136 0.10 23.38 13.40
N ASN A 137 0.03 22.68 12.26
CA ASN A 137 1.04 21.71 11.84
C ASN A 137 0.51 21.01 10.58
N LYS A 138 1.16 21.24 9.43
CA LYS A 138 0.97 20.45 8.21
C LYS A 138 1.46 19.01 8.45
N LYS A 139 0.77 18.26 9.32
CA LYS A 139 1.17 16.96 9.86
C LYS A 139 1.58 16.04 8.72
N LEU A 140 0.78 15.96 7.66
CA LEU A 140 1.06 15.12 6.49
C LEU A 140 2.35 15.48 5.74
N ASN A 141 2.79 16.74 5.78
CA ASN A 141 4.05 17.14 5.12
C ASN A 141 5.29 16.73 5.94
N HIS A 142 5.14 16.39 7.22
CA HIS A 142 6.25 15.89 8.04
C HIS A 142 6.59 14.44 7.72
N TYR A 143 5.59 13.67 7.28
CA TYR A 143 5.74 12.24 7.01
C TYR A 143 6.15 11.99 5.57
N LYS A 144 7.09 11.07 5.40
CA LYS A 144 7.52 10.59 4.08
C LYS A 144 6.67 9.44 3.60
N CYS A 145 6.02 8.73 4.52
CA CYS A 145 5.10 7.66 4.21
C CYS A 145 3.73 7.96 4.81
N ILE A 146 2.67 7.71 4.06
CA ILE A 146 1.28 7.70 4.54
C ILE A 146 0.77 6.29 4.32
N LYS A 147 0.38 5.60 5.40
CA LYS A 147 -0.14 4.24 5.36
C LYS A 147 -1.60 4.24 5.78
N LEU A 148 -2.48 3.68 4.96
CA LEU A 148 -3.88 3.48 5.30
C LEU A 148 -4.07 2.03 5.72
N ASN A 149 -4.25 1.81 7.01
CA ASN A 149 -4.41 0.46 7.54
C ASN A 149 -5.84 -0.03 7.33
N CYS A 150 -6.01 -1.34 7.11
CA CYS A 150 -7.31 -1.99 6.97
C CYS A 150 -8.26 -1.28 5.98
N ILE A 151 -7.75 -0.82 4.84
CA ILE A 151 -8.57 -0.07 3.88
C ILE A 151 -9.76 -0.89 3.34
N ASN A 152 -9.69 -2.22 3.43
CA ASN A 152 -10.77 -3.14 3.09
C ASN A 152 -11.92 -3.19 4.11
N GLU A 153 -11.74 -2.63 5.31
CA GLU A 153 -12.81 -2.56 6.31
C GLU A 153 -13.74 -1.37 6.10
N TYR A 154 -13.36 -0.44 5.22
CA TYR A 154 -14.20 0.70 4.87
C TYR A 154 -15.36 0.26 3.99
N THR A 155 -16.58 0.54 4.44
CA THR A 155 -17.81 0.16 3.73
C THR A 155 -18.06 1.03 2.50
N ASN A 156 -18.81 0.48 1.54
CA ASN A 156 -19.25 1.16 0.32
C ASN A 156 -20.36 2.20 0.54
N ASP A 157 -20.56 2.65 1.77
CA ASP A 157 -21.70 3.49 2.14
C ASP A 157 -21.54 4.95 1.68
N ILE A 158 -20.48 5.26 0.94
CA ILE A 158 -20.30 6.59 0.34
C ILE A 158 -20.87 6.57 -1.06
N SER A 159 -21.93 7.35 -1.26
CA SER A 159 -22.31 7.76 -2.60
C SER A 159 -21.21 8.66 -3.19
N PRO A 160 -20.98 8.66 -4.51
CA PRO A 160 -20.08 9.62 -5.15
C PRO A 160 -20.38 11.08 -4.76
N TRP A 161 -21.65 11.37 -4.44
CA TRP A 161 -22.11 12.66 -3.97
C TRP A 161 -21.60 12.99 -2.56
N ASP A 162 -21.59 12.06 -1.63
CA ASP A 162 -21.01 12.27 -0.29
C ASP A 162 -19.52 12.57 -0.35
N ALA A 163 -18.78 11.86 -1.21
CA ALA A 163 -17.37 12.15 -1.43
C ALA A 163 -17.16 13.55 -2.02
N GLN A 164 -18.03 13.97 -2.95
CA GLN A 164 -18.04 15.31 -3.51
C GLN A 164 -18.43 16.36 -2.45
N GLN A 165 -19.35 16.08 -1.54
CA GLN A 165 -19.74 17.02 -0.49
C GLN A 165 -18.65 17.21 0.56
N ILE A 166 -17.99 16.13 1.00
CA ILE A 166 -16.82 16.21 1.91
C ILE A 166 -15.72 17.07 1.28
N HIS A 167 -15.62 17.02 -0.06
CA HIS A 167 -14.76 17.90 -0.80
C HIS A 167 -15.30 19.34 -0.73
N LEU A 168 -16.51 19.63 -1.22
CA LEU A 168 -17.06 20.99 -1.32
C LEU A 168 -17.13 21.74 0.01
N THR A 169 -17.48 21.10 1.12
CA THR A 169 -17.59 21.77 2.44
C THR A 169 -16.26 22.30 2.98
N ASN A 170 -15.15 21.96 2.34
CA ASN A 170 -13.80 22.26 2.78
C ASN A 170 -13.02 23.18 1.81
N THR A 171 -13.69 23.80 0.82
CA THR A 171 -13.07 24.74 -0.16
C THR A 171 -12.94 26.19 0.34
N TYR A 172 -13.49 26.56 1.49
CA TYR A 172 -13.69 27.98 1.81
C TYR A 172 -12.42 28.75 2.23
N TYR A 173 -11.31 28.08 2.48
CA TYR A 173 -10.04 28.72 2.85
C TYR A 173 -8.96 28.42 1.80
N ASP A 174 -8.96 29.20 0.72
CA ASP A 174 -7.87 29.21 -0.26
C ASP A 174 -7.14 30.56 -0.13
N ILE A 175 -6.27 30.67 0.87
CA ILE A 175 -5.38 31.82 1.00
C ILE A 175 -4.03 31.41 0.40
N ASP A 176 -3.71 32.05 -0.73
CA ASP A 176 -2.43 31.99 -1.44
C ASP A 176 -1.22 32.05 -0.50
N THR A 177 -0.72 30.89 -0.06
CA THR A 177 0.60 30.78 0.58
C THR A 177 1.53 29.90 -0.27
N PRO A 178 2.22 30.48 -1.28
CA PRO A 178 2.86 29.71 -2.36
C PRO A 178 4.16 28.98 -1.99
N GLU A 179 4.70 29.14 -0.77
CA GLU A 179 6.16 28.96 -0.58
C GLU A 179 6.62 27.93 0.45
N ARG A 180 5.73 27.23 1.16
CA ARG A 180 6.15 26.31 2.24
C ARG A 180 6.06 24.81 1.94
N ARG A 181 5.93 24.38 0.68
CA ARG A 181 5.58 22.98 0.35
C ARG A 181 6.79 22.13 -0.10
N ASN A 182 7.01 21.05 0.64
CA ASN A 182 7.85 19.86 0.38
C ASN A 182 9.18 20.12 -0.37
N ARG A 183 10.24 20.36 0.40
CA ARG A 183 11.65 20.37 -0.03
C ARG A 183 12.12 18.99 -0.54
N GLY A 184 11.63 18.55 -1.70
CA GLY A 184 12.12 17.37 -2.41
C GLY A 184 11.91 16.01 -1.71
N ASN A 185 11.05 15.93 -0.70
CA ASN A 185 10.78 14.67 -0.01
C ASN A 185 9.92 13.76 -0.91
N LYS A 186 10.47 12.59 -1.25
CA LYS A 186 9.77 11.49 -1.90
C LYS A 186 8.64 10.98 -1.00
N LEU A 187 7.39 11.19 -1.41
CA LEU A 187 6.22 10.71 -0.69
C LEU A 187 5.91 9.26 -1.10
N ILE A 188 5.73 8.41 -0.10
CA ILE A 188 5.27 7.02 -0.22
C ILE A 188 3.82 6.97 0.24
N LEU A 189 2.95 6.44 -0.60
CA LEU A 189 1.56 6.16 -0.26
C LEU A 189 1.34 4.66 -0.20
N ASP A 190 1.14 4.12 1.00
CA ASP A 190 0.90 2.71 1.23
C ASP A 190 -0.59 2.45 1.46
N LEU A 191 -1.21 1.81 0.46
CA LEU A 191 -2.60 1.34 0.49
C LEU A 191 -2.66 -0.19 0.50
N SER A 192 -1.55 -0.88 0.76
CA SER A 192 -1.54 -2.34 0.73
C SER A 192 -2.47 -2.94 1.77
N LEU A 193 -3.03 -4.11 1.43
CA LEU A 193 -3.80 -4.92 2.36
C LEU A 193 -2.89 -5.94 3.06
N PRO A 194 -3.16 -6.29 4.33
CA PRO A 194 -2.41 -7.31 5.04
C PRO A 194 -2.49 -8.65 4.31
N SER A 195 -1.40 -9.42 4.26
CA SER A 195 -1.36 -10.68 3.50
C SER A 195 -2.43 -11.70 3.94
N SER A 196 -2.91 -11.62 5.18
CA SER A 196 -4.05 -12.42 5.68
C SER A 196 -5.34 -12.18 4.87
N SER A 197 -5.47 -11.03 4.20
CA SER A 197 -6.59 -10.72 3.31
C SER A 197 -6.60 -11.56 2.03
N LEU A 198 -5.48 -12.21 1.67
CA LEU A 198 -5.39 -13.06 0.48
C LEU A 198 -6.26 -14.33 0.58
N MET A 199 -6.56 -14.76 1.81
CA MET A 199 -7.34 -15.95 2.13
C MET A 199 -8.81 -15.66 2.43
N ALA A 200 -9.14 -14.42 2.81
CA ALA A 200 -10.51 -14.04 3.10
C ALA A 200 -11.33 -13.95 1.80
N ASP A 201 -12.60 -14.38 1.89
CA ASP A 201 -13.57 -14.38 0.80
C ASP A 201 -13.48 -13.07 -0.02
N TYR A 202 -13.41 -13.18 -1.35
CA TYR A 202 -13.23 -12.05 -2.30
C TYR A 202 -14.25 -10.91 -2.12
N ARG A 203 -15.26 -11.10 -1.28
CA ARG A 203 -16.29 -10.13 -0.93
C ARG A 203 -15.78 -8.94 -0.11
N ARG A 204 -14.62 -9.03 0.54
CA ARG A 204 -14.01 -7.92 1.30
C ARG A 204 -12.95 -7.16 0.51
N GLN A 205 -13.17 -6.99 -0.80
CA GLN A 205 -12.31 -6.15 -1.62
C GLN A 205 -12.52 -4.68 -1.30
N VAL A 206 -11.43 -3.91 -1.33
CA VAL A 206 -11.51 -2.45 -1.30
C VAL A 206 -12.22 -2.01 -2.56
N ASP A 207 -13.30 -1.27 -2.43
CA ASP A 207 -13.92 -0.65 -3.59
C ASP A 207 -12.93 0.36 -4.20
N PRO A 208 -12.60 0.23 -5.50
CA PRO A 208 -11.63 1.10 -6.15
C PRO A 208 -11.99 2.59 -6.07
N SER A 209 -13.28 2.92 -5.96
CA SER A 209 -13.72 4.30 -5.78
C SER A 209 -13.13 4.88 -4.49
N VAL A 210 -13.02 4.10 -3.42
CA VAL A 210 -12.41 4.52 -2.15
C VAL A 210 -10.97 4.94 -2.36
N ILE A 211 -10.18 4.17 -3.11
CA ILE A 211 -8.78 4.51 -3.47
C ILE A 211 -8.73 5.86 -4.18
N VAL A 212 -9.61 6.06 -5.16
CA VAL A 212 -9.65 7.30 -5.93
C VAL A 212 -10.09 8.48 -5.05
N HIS A 213 -11.04 8.29 -4.14
CA HIS A 213 -11.46 9.32 -3.20
C HIS A 213 -10.34 9.67 -2.22
N ILE A 214 -9.60 8.68 -1.71
CA ILE A 214 -8.41 8.90 -0.86
C ILE A 214 -7.36 9.70 -1.61
N ILE A 215 -7.03 9.30 -2.84
CA ILE A 215 -6.09 10.04 -3.70
C ILE A 215 -6.57 11.48 -3.91
N ARG A 216 -7.87 11.67 -4.21
CA ARG A 216 -8.46 13.00 -4.37
C ARG A 216 -8.37 13.83 -3.09
N CYS A 217 -8.64 13.24 -1.93
CA CYS A 217 -8.54 13.92 -0.64
C CYS A 217 -7.08 14.27 -0.30
N LEU A 218 -6.12 13.38 -0.53
CA LEU A 218 -4.71 13.65 -0.24
C LEU A 218 -4.08 14.69 -1.16
N PHE A 219 -4.54 14.77 -2.42
CA PHE A 219 -3.91 15.57 -3.48
C PHE A 219 -4.82 16.61 -4.13
N ARG A 220 -5.84 17.02 -3.37
CA ARG A 220 -6.91 17.96 -3.70
C ARG A 220 -6.54 19.14 -4.62
N ASN A 221 -5.42 19.80 -4.37
CA ASN A 221 -5.06 21.09 -5.00
C ASN A 221 -3.95 20.97 -6.07
N ASN A 222 -3.88 19.84 -6.78
CA ASN A 222 -2.88 19.65 -7.84
C ASN A 222 -3.07 20.57 -9.07
N TYR A 223 -4.08 21.44 -9.08
CA TYR A 223 -4.21 22.48 -10.12
C TYR A 223 -3.03 23.47 -10.14
N TYR A 224 -2.27 23.64 -9.04
CA TYR A 224 -1.28 24.74 -8.96
C TYR A 224 0.16 24.40 -8.56
N LYS A 225 0.55 23.14 -8.32
CA LYS A 225 1.96 22.68 -8.26
C LYS A 225 2.00 21.17 -8.00
N SER A 226 2.67 20.41 -8.87
CA SER A 226 2.72 18.94 -8.85
C SER A 226 3.32 18.40 -7.55
N LYS A 227 2.49 18.01 -6.58
CA LYS A 227 2.94 17.06 -5.56
C LYS A 227 3.17 15.73 -6.27
N THR A 228 4.44 15.34 -6.37
CA THR A 228 4.83 14.05 -6.91
C THR A 228 4.70 13.00 -5.80
N VAL A 229 3.94 11.95 -6.07
CA VAL A 229 3.99 10.73 -5.25
C VAL A 229 5.12 9.90 -5.82
N ASP A 230 6.16 9.63 -5.04
CA ASP A 230 7.31 8.88 -5.55
C ASP A 230 6.96 7.40 -5.67
N THR A 231 6.34 6.83 -4.61
CA THR A 231 5.98 5.42 -4.54
C THR A 231 4.52 5.26 -4.11
N ILE A 232 3.79 4.37 -4.79
CA ILE A 232 2.50 3.86 -4.31
C ILE A 232 2.56 2.34 -4.13
N ASN A 233 2.07 1.85 -3.01
CA ASN A 233 1.93 0.43 -2.73
C ASN A 233 0.44 0.06 -2.72
N LEU A 234 0.06 -0.81 -3.65
CA LEU A 234 -1.28 -1.34 -3.90
C LEU A 234 -1.30 -2.86 -3.68
N SER A 235 -0.30 -3.42 -2.99
CA SER A 235 -0.19 -4.88 -2.81
C SER A 235 -1.45 -5.46 -2.17
N CYS A 236 -1.80 -6.69 -2.58
CA CYS A 236 -3.00 -7.42 -2.17
C CYS A 236 -4.33 -6.78 -2.58
N MET A 237 -4.32 -5.63 -3.29
CA MET A 237 -5.56 -5.02 -3.80
C MET A 237 -6.06 -5.74 -5.06
N VAL A 238 -7.38 -5.88 -5.16
CA VAL A 238 -8.08 -6.41 -6.34
C VAL A 238 -8.98 -5.31 -6.89
N LEU A 239 -8.84 -5.00 -8.19
CA LEU A 239 -9.72 -4.09 -8.89
C LEU A 239 -10.75 -4.90 -9.69
N PRO A 240 -12.03 -4.91 -9.28
CA PRO A 240 -13.06 -5.82 -9.79
C PRO A 240 -13.46 -5.59 -11.24
N SER A 241 -13.10 -4.44 -11.84
CA SER A 241 -13.39 -4.17 -13.25
C SER A 241 -12.27 -3.44 -13.97
N LYS A 242 -12.27 -3.58 -15.30
CA LYS A 242 -11.40 -2.83 -16.21
C LYS A 242 -11.56 -1.32 -16.01
N HIS A 243 -12.80 -0.83 -15.95
CA HIS A 243 -13.12 0.59 -15.80
C HIS A 243 -12.46 1.20 -14.54
N TYR A 244 -12.49 0.48 -13.42
CA TYR A 244 -11.83 0.94 -12.19
C TYR A 244 -10.31 0.93 -12.28
N THR A 245 -9.74 -0.04 -13.00
CA THR A 245 -8.29 -0.09 -13.27
C THR A 245 -7.87 1.15 -14.04
N ASP A 246 -8.53 1.44 -15.17
CA ASP A 246 -8.22 2.58 -16.02
C ASP A 246 -8.38 3.91 -15.25
N HIS A 247 -9.47 4.05 -14.49
CA HIS A 247 -9.70 5.25 -13.68
C HIS A 247 -8.65 5.44 -12.58
N THR A 248 -8.24 4.35 -11.90
CA THR A 248 -7.18 4.39 -10.88
C THR A 248 -5.85 4.79 -11.52
N LEU A 249 -5.45 4.13 -12.61
CA LEU A 249 -4.21 4.43 -13.31
C LEU A 249 -4.17 5.86 -13.85
N ASN A 250 -5.28 6.37 -14.39
CA ASN A 250 -5.38 7.77 -14.79
C ASN A 250 -5.10 8.72 -13.61
N LYS A 251 -5.64 8.42 -12.42
CA LYS A 251 -5.35 9.21 -11.22
C LYS A 251 -3.89 9.10 -10.79
N LEU A 252 -3.27 7.92 -10.88
CA LEU A 252 -1.83 7.78 -10.60
C LEU A 252 -0.97 8.59 -11.58
N ASN A 253 -1.36 8.67 -12.85
CA ASN A 253 -0.66 9.52 -13.82
C ASN A 253 -0.70 11.00 -13.40
N THR A 254 -1.86 11.49 -12.94
CA THR A 254 -1.99 12.88 -12.45
C THR A 254 -1.13 13.18 -11.22
N LEU A 255 -0.64 12.15 -10.51
CA LEU A 255 0.26 12.25 -9.37
C LEU A 255 1.75 12.11 -9.75
N GLN A 256 2.06 11.88 -11.03
CA GLN A 256 3.42 11.62 -11.54
C GLN A 256 4.14 10.52 -10.76
N VAL A 257 3.44 9.39 -10.55
CA VAL A 257 3.96 8.25 -9.79
C VAL A 257 5.18 7.64 -10.47
N LYS A 258 6.30 7.52 -9.73
CA LYS A 258 7.53 6.93 -10.26
C LYS A 258 7.67 5.45 -9.97
N LYS A 259 7.09 4.97 -8.86
CA LYS A 259 7.17 3.58 -8.43
C LYS A 259 5.80 3.04 -8.05
N ILE A 260 5.41 1.93 -8.66
CA ILE A 260 4.22 1.16 -8.27
C ILE A 260 4.65 -0.19 -7.73
N ILE A 261 4.17 -0.53 -6.53
CA ILE A 261 4.28 -1.86 -5.94
C ILE A 261 2.86 -2.43 -5.89
N TRP A 262 2.64 -3.57 -6.51
CA TRP A 262 1.32 -4.19 -6.66
C TRP A 262 1.44 -5.70 -6.61
N ASN A 263 2.02 -6.20 -5.50
CA ASN A 263 2.24 -7.63 -5.30
C ASN A 263 0.97 -8.36 -4.91
N HIS A 264 0.96 -9.69 -5.07
CA HIS A 264 -0.15 -10.57 -4.70
C HIS A 264 -1.50 -10.12 -5.27
N SER A 265 -1.46 -9.46 -6.42
CA SER A 265 -2.63 -8.86 -7.04
C SER A 265 -3.37 -9.91 -7.85
N LYS A 266 -4.67 -10.05 -7.61
CA LYS A 266 -5.57 -10.86 -8.46
C LYS A 266 -6.39 -9.94 -9.37
N CYS A 267 -5.75 -8.89 -9.87
CA CYS A 267 -6.44 -7.85 -10.62
C CYS A 267 -6.80 -8.29 -12.03
N ASN A 268 -7.79 -7.61 -12.59
CA ASN A 268 -8.14 -7.69 -14.02
C ASN A 268 -7.10 -6.97 -14.90
N ILE A 269 -5.81 -7.16 -14.63
CA ILE A 269 -4.71 -6.60 -15.42
C ILE A 269 -4.39 -7.60 -16.53
N TYR A 270 -4.43 -7.17 -17.78
CA TYR A 270 -4.05 -8.05 -18.87
C TYR A 270 -2.53 -8.13 -18.97
N ILE A 271 -1.99 -9.29 -19.28
CA ILE A 271 -0.54 -9.49 -19.40
C ILE A 271 0.08 -8.64 -20.52
N SER A 272 -0.68 -8.27 -21.55
CA SER A 272 -0.26 -7.28 -22.57
C SER A 272 0.03 -5.91 -21.96
N GLY A 273 -0.49 -5.64 -20.76
CA GLY A 273 -0.27 -4.38 -20.05
C GLY A 273 -0.92 -3.19 -20.73
N TYR A 274 -1.92 -3.41 -21.60
CA TYR A 274 -2.53 -2.32 -22.37
C TYR A 274 -3.12 -1.23 -21.47
N GLN A 275 -3.52 -1.55 -20.22
CA GLN A 275 -4.03 -0.56 -19.27
C GLN A 275 -2.96 0.45 -18.81
N PHE A 276 -1.67 0.12 -18.94
CA PHE A 276 -0.58 0.95 -18.43
C PHE A 276 -0.20 2.10 -19.36
N TYR A 277 -0.83 2.22 -20.53
CA TYR A 277 -0.58 3.34 -21.46
C TYR A 277 -0.73 4.72 -20.81
N LEU A 278 -1.59 4.83 -19.78
CA LEU A 278 -1.84 6.07 -19.06
C LEU A 278 -0.68 6.50 -18.15
N ILE A 279 0.19 5.59 -17.73
CA ILE A 279 1.21 5.83 -16.69
C ILE A 279 2.64 5.55 -17.19
N GLN A 280 2.80 5.05 -18.41
CA GLN A 280 4.08 4.60 -18.97
C GLN A 280 5.15 5.70 -19.03
N ASP A 281 4.75 6.96 -19.15
CA ASP A 281 5.67 8.11 -19.24
C ASP A 281 6.17 8.58 -17.87
N THR A 282 5.55 8.14 -16.77
CA THR A 282 5.89 8.60 -15.41
C THR A 282 6.58 7.52 -14.57
N ILE A 283 6.27 6.25 -14.85
CA ILE A 283 6.77 5.12 -14.06
C ILE A 283 8.20 4.74 -14.45
N LYS A 284 9.01 4.54 -13.42
CA LYS A 284 10.37 4.00 -13.49
C LYS A 284 10.47 2.61 -12.88
N ASP A 285 9.77 2.38 -11.78
CA ASP A 285 9.83 1.11 -11.05
C ASP A 285 8.44 0.47 -11.01
N PHE A 286 8.31 -0.75 -11.52
CA PHE A 286 7.07 -1.49 -11.45
C PHE A 286 7.29 -2.89 -10.86
N ILE A 287 6.69 -3.15 -9.69
CA ILE A 287 6.87 -4.39 -8.94
C ILE A 287 5.51 -5.06 -8.79
N MET A 288 5.35 -6.26 -9.35
CA MET A 288 4.12 -7.05 -9.41
C MET A 288 4.43 -8.53 -9.19
N ASN A 289 5.13 -8.83 -8.09
CA ASN A 289 5.41 -10.22 -7.72
C ASN A 289 4.14 -10.92 -7.25
N ASP A 290 4.05 -12.23 -7.47
CA ASP A 290 2.92 -13.07 -7.07
C ASP A 290 1.56 -12.60 -7.64
N THR A 291 1.60 -11.81 -8.72
CA THR A 291 0.41 -11.27 -9.38
C THR A 291 -0.12 -12.24 -10.42
N VAL A 292 -1.44 -12.28 -10.56
CA VAL A 292 -2.12 -13.07 -11.60
C VAL A 292 -2.61 -12.13 -12.69
N PHE A 293 -2.10 -12.29 -13.90
CA PHE A 293 -2.51 -11.54 -15.08
C PHE A 293 -3.60 -12.27 -15.87
N LEU A 294 -4.44 -11.50 -16.55
CA LEU A 294 -5.43 -12.01 -17.50
C LEU A 294 -4.82 -12.19 -18.88
N VAL A 295 -5.19 -13.29 -19.53
CA VAL A 295 -5.15 -13.42 -21.00
C VAL A 295 -6.59 -13.42 -21.52
N LYS A 296 -6.81 -12.70 -22.63
CA LYS A 296 -8.09 -12.55 -23.33
C LYS A 296 -8.64 -13.90 -23.76
N ASN A 297 -7.78 -14.75 -24.31
CA ASN A 297 -8.13 -16.07 -24.81
C ASN A 297 -6.87 -16.95 -24.91
N ARG A 298 -7.07 -18.22 -25.27
CA ARG A 298 -5.99 -19.20 -25.46
C ARG A 298 -5.03 -18.82 -26.59
N GLU A 299 -5.52 -18.13 -27.61
CA GLU A 299 -4.71 -17.68 -28.74
C GLU A 299 -3.68 -16.64 -28.30
N GLU A 300 -4.06 -15.62 -27.52
CA GLU A 300 -3.13 -14.64 -26.94
C GLU A 300 -2.05 -15.36 -26.10
N TYR A 301 -2.44 -16.35 -25.30
CA TYR A 301 -1.46 -17.15 -24.53
C TYR A 301 -0.49 -17.93 -25.42
N ASN A 302 -0.98 -18.55 -26.49
CA ASN A 302 -0.13 -19.26 -27.45
C ASN A 302 0.83 -18.30 -28.16
N ASN A 303 0.36 -17.11 -28.56
CA ASN A 303 1.16 -16.09 -29.22
C ASN A 303 2.23 -15.49 -28.28
N LEU A 304 1.97 -15.42 -26.98
CA LEU A 304 2.99 -15.07 -25.99
C LEU A 304 4.04 -16.17 -25.83
N SER A 305 3.65 -17.43 -26.08
CA SER A 305 4.51 -18.60 -25.92
C SER A 305 5.40 -18.88 -27.13
N ASP A 306 5.12 -18.28 -28.29
CA ASP A 306 6.00 -18.38 -29.45
C ASP A 306 7.22 -17.46 -29.30
N LEU A 307 8.34 -17.84 -29.93
CA LEU A 307 9.52 -16.98 -30.08
C LEU A 307 9.49 -16.22 -31.41
N ILE A 308 8.34 -16.19 -32.10
CA ILE A 308 8.22 -15.54 -33.40
C ILE A 308 8.08 -14.04 -33.13
N ASN A 309 9.11 -13.30 -33.52
CA ASN A 309 9.10 -11.84 -33.50
C ASN A 309 8.31 -11.34 -34.71
N GLU A 310 6.99 -11.51 -34.67
CA GLU A 310 6.14 -10.82 -35.62
C GLU A 310 6.13 -9.32 -35.30
N PRO A 311 6.14 -8.45 -36.33
CA PRO A 311 6.05 -7.00 -36.14
C PRO A 311 4.76 -6.57 -35.41
N ASN A 312 3.75 -7.45 -35.33
CA ASN A 312 2.49 -7.20 -34.66
C ASN A 312 2.40 -7.84 -33.26
N GLU A 313 3.04 -7.16 -32.30
CA GLU A 313 2.42 -6.69 -31.04
C GLU A 313 2.00 -7.67 -29.92
N ASN A 314 2.11 -9.00 -30.08
CA ASN A 314 1.72 -9.91 -29.01
C ASN A 314 2.90 -10.28 -28.10
N TYR A 315 3.35 -9.34 -27.27
CA TYR A 315 4.23 -9.63 -26.15
C TYR A 315 3.73 -8.96 -24.88
N MET A 316 4.13 -9.51 -23.74
CA MET A 316 3.72 -8.98 -22.44
C MET A 316 4.21 -7.53 -22.27
N PHE A 317 3.43 -6.71 -21.57
CA PHE A 317 3.81 -5.32 -21.28
C PHE A 317 4.19 -4.50 -22.52
N GLN A 318 3.51 -4.75 -23.64
CA GLN A 318 3.79 -4.12 -24.93
C GLN A 318 3.85 -2.59 -24.84
N GLN A 319 2.97 -1.98 -24.05
CA GLN A 319 2.93 -0.53 -23.85
C GLN A 319 4.22 0.03 -23.25
N PHE A 320 4.92 -0.75 -22.41
CA PHE A 320 6.21 -0.32 -21.85
C PHE A 320 7.37 -0.45 -22.85
N CYS A 321 7.18 -1.07 -24.01
CA CYS A 321 8.23 -1.21 -25.03
C CYS A 321 8.17 -0.10 -26.10
N GLY A 322 7.19 0.81 -26.00
CA GLY A 322 7.05 1.95 -26.90
C GLY A 322 8.14 3.03 -26.72
N HIS A 323 8.18 3.98 -27.65
CA HIS A 323 9.04 5.15 -27.55
C HIS A 323 8.60 6.05 -26.38
N GLY A 324 9.56 6.66 -25.68
CA GLY A 324 9.30 7.61 -24.58
C GLY A 324 9.12 6.96 -23.20
N VAL A 325 9.13 5.63 -23.11
CA VAL A 325 8.96 4.93 -21.83
C VAL A 325 10.22 5.01 -20.95
N HIS A 326 10.02 5.33 -19.68
CA HIS A 326 11.08 5.53 -18.69
C HIS A 326 11.23 4.38 -17.67
N LEU A 327 10.69 3.20 -17.99
CA LEU A 327 10.75 2.02 -17.11
C LEU A 327 12.21 1.57 -16.90
N GLU A 328 12.71 1.69 -15.68
CA GLU A 328 14.06 1.30 -15.26
C GLU A 328 14.08 -0.05 -14.53
N ARG A 329 13.01 -0.41 -13.82
CA ARG A 329 12.92 -1.66 -13.05
C ARG A 329 11.56 -2.34 -13.24
N LEU A 330 11.58 -3.62 -13.57
CA LEU A 330 10.39 -4.48 -13.58
C LEU A 330 10.62 -5.75 -12.77
N SER A 331 9.68 -6.08 -11.89
CA SER A 331 9.69 -7.31 -11.09
C SER A 331 8.34 -8.01 -11.20
N ILE A 332 8.35 -9.26 -11.64
CA ILE A 332 7.17 -10.12 -11.85
C ILE A 332 7.47 -11.56 -11.41
N LYS A 333 8.24 -11.71 -10.32
CA LYS A 333 8.59 -13.03 -9.77
C LYS A 333 7.35 -13.75 -9.26
N ASN A 334 7.27 -15.06 -9.52
CA ASN A 334 6.14 -15.93 -9.24
C ASN A 334 4.81 -15.42 -9.81
N ALA A 335 4.86 -14.57 -10.85
CA ALA A 335 3.66 -14.10 -11.49
C ALA A 335 3.06 -15.20 -12.37
N LYS A 336 1.73 -15.21 -12.45
CA LYS A 336 0.96 -16.23 -13.16
C LYS A 336 0.03 -15.59 -14.16
N VAL A 337 -0.45 -16.39 -15.10
CA VAL A 337 -1.55 -16.02 -15.98
C VAL A 337 -2.77 -16.88 -15.72
N CYS A 338 -3.94 -16.32 -15.96
CA CYS A 338 -5.18 -17.07 -16.04
C CYS A 338 -5.99 -16.62 -17.25
N SER A 339 -6.62 -17.59 -17.92
CA SER A 339 -7.53 -17.30 -19.02
C SER A 339 -8.89 -16.88 -18.47
N ASN A 340 -9.45 -15.80 -19.00
CA ASN A 340 -10.86 -15.50 -18.78
C ASN A 340 -11.69 -16.56 -19.53
N GLY A 341 -12.09 -17.61 -18.82
CA GLY A 341 -13.07 -18.55 -19.32
C GLY A 341 -14.41 -17.83 -19.44
N TYR A 342 -14.78 -17.41 -20.65
CA TYR A 342 -16.18 -17.08 -20.98
C TYR A 342 -17.00 -18.38 -20.85
N GLY A 343 -17.39 -18.76 -19.64
CA GLY A 343 -18.07 -20.05 -19.45
C GLY A 343 -18.26 -20.57 -18.03
N GLY A 344 -18.10 -19.74 -16.99
CA GLY A 344 -18.65 -19.99 -15.64
C GLY A 344 -18.25 -21.28 -14.90
N SER A 345 -17.36 -22.10 -15.46
CA SER A 345 -17.00 -23.40 -14.87
C SER A 345 -15.52 -23.43 -14.49
N SER A 346 -15.32 -23.54 -13.18
CA SER A 346 -14.16 -24.06 -12.46
C SER A 346 -12.81 -23.44 -12.78
N LEU A 347 -12.41 -22.51 -11.90
CA LEU A 347 -11.02 -22.17 -11.54
C LEU A 347 -10.09 -22.17 -12.74
N SER A 348 -10.04 -21.05 -13.46
CA SER A 348 -9.02 -20.81 -14.48
C SER A 348 -7.67 -21.17 -13.87
N GLN A 349 -7.10 -22.27 -14.38
CA GLN A 349 -5.84 -22.80 -13.89
C GLN A 349 -4.83 -21.65 -13.95
N ARG A 350 -4.18 -21.37 -12.82
CA ARG A 350 -3.08 -20.40 -12.79
C ARG A 350 -1.88 -21.11 -13.39
N ILE A 351 -1.43 -20.61 -14.52
CA ILE A 351 -0.29 -21.17 -15.26
C ILE A 351 0.87 -20.20 -15.09
N ASP A 352 2.08 -20.71 -14.95
CA ASP A 352 3.27 -19.88 -14.90
C ASP A 352 3.46 -19.15 -16.24
N ILE A 353 4.08 -17.97 -16.22
CA ILE A 353 4.34 -17.23 -17.45
C ILE A 353 5.31 -18.05 -18.33
N PRO A 354 5.00 -18.30 -19.62
CA PRO A 354 5.90 -19.01 -20.51
C PRO A 354 7.27 -18.34 -20.57
N GLN A 355 8.34 -19.14 -20.52
CA GLN A 355 9.72 -18.64 -20.63
C GLN A 355 9.94 -17.83 -21.91
N ASN A 356 9.34 -18.27 -23.02
CA ASN A 356 9.41 -17.57 -24.30
C ASN A 356 8.78 -16.17 -24.23
N ALA A 357 7.70 -15.98 -23.47
CA ALA A 357 7.09 -14.67 -23.27
C ALA A 357 8.03 -13.71 -22.54
N LEU A 358 8.70 -14.19 -21.49
CA LEU A 358 9.69 -13.43 -20.73
C LEU A 358 10.91 -13.05 -21.61
N ILE A 359 11.43 -14.00 -22.39
CA ILE A 359 12.52 -13.75 -23.35
C ILE A 359 12.10 -12.70 -24.39
N LYS A 360 10.91 -12.84 -24.97
CA LYS A 360 10.35 -11.93 -25.98
C LYS A 360 10.20 -10.51 -25.42
N PHE A 361 9.73 -10.37 -24.18
CA PHE A 361 9.70 -9.08 -23.49
C PHE A 361 11.10 -8.47 -23.38
N ILE A 362 12.09 -9.20 -22.86
CA ILE A 362 13.43 -8.63 -22.62
C ILE A 362 14.12 -8.19 -23.91
N ARG A 363 13.93 -8.94 -25.00
CA ARG A 363 14.45 -8.55 -26.32
C ARG A 363 13.84 -7.25 -26.84
N ASN A 364 12.59 -6.96 -26.48
CA ASN A 364 11.86 -5.76 -26.92
C ASN A 364 11.76 -4.66 -25.84
N ALA A 365 12.22 -4.93 -24.63
CA ALA A 365 12.13 -4.01 -23.49
C ALA A 365 12.86 -2.71 -23.80
N PRO A 366 12.36 -1.57 -23.27
CA PRO A 366 12.95 -0.27 -23.54
C PRO A 366 14.42 -0.25 -23.08
N LYS A 367 15.25 0.54 -23.77
CA LYS A 367 16.69 0.69 -23.44
C LYS A 367 16.92 1.31 -22.06
N THR A 368 15.88 1.87 -21.45
CA THR A 368 15.89 2.43 -20.10
C THR A 368 15.79 1.35 -19.02
N LEU A 369 15.35 0.14 -19.36
CA LEU A 369 15.24 -0.98 -18.42
C LEU A 369 16.63 -1.44 -18.00
N LYS A 370 16.90 -1.41 -16.69
CA LYS A 370 18.17 -1.79 -16.07
C LYS A 370 18.04 -2.99 -15.16
N TRP A 371 16.85 -3.21 -14.57
CA TRP A 371 16.62 -4.29 -13.62
C TRP A 371 15.40 -5.11 -14.00
N PHE A 372 15.59 -6.42 -14.12
CA PHE A 372 14.51 -7.36 -14.39
C PHE A 372 14.55 -8.55 -13.45
N HIS A 373 13.42 -8.82 -12.78
CA HIS A 373 13.27 -9.92 -11.82
C HIS A 373 12.05 -10.76 -12.20
N SER A 374 12.27 -12.04 -12.47
CA SER A 374 11.23 -12.97 -12.94
C SER A 374 11.67 -14.42 -12.68
N ASP A 375 10.83 -15.39 -13.04
CA ASP A 375 11.14 -16.82 -12.93
C ASP A 375 11.87 -17.36 -14.19
N LEU A 376 12.70 -16.54 -14.84
CA LEU A 376 13.54 -17.01 -15.94
C LEU A 376 14.50 -18.11 -15.46
N THR A 377 14.66 -19.18 -16.24
CA THR A 377 15.69 -20.19 -15.95
C THR A 377 17.10 -19.61 -16.09
N GLN A 378 18.07 -20.17 -15.37
CA GLN A 378 19.46 -19.71 -15.44
C GLN A 378 20.02 -19.73 -16.86
N GLY A 379 19.72 -20.77 -17.66
CA GLY A 379 20.15 -20.85 -19.06
C GLY A 379 19.60 -19.70 -19.92
N ASN A 380 18.35 -19.29 -19.69
CA ASN A 380 17.76 -18.14 -20.37
C ASN A 380 18.38 -16.81 -19.89
N ILE A 381 18.67 -16.68 -18.60
CA ILE A 381 19.38 -15.52 -18.04
C ILE A 381 20.77 -15.40 -18.68
N ASP A 382 21.54 -16.49 -18.77
CA ASP A 382 22.89 -16.48 -19.34
C ASP A 382 22.87 -16.12 -20.84
N MET A 383 21.84 -16.56 -21.57
CA MET A 383 21.61 -16.16 -22.96
C MET A 383 21.27 -14.67 -23.05
N LEU A 384 20.30 -14.19 -22.28
CA LEU A 384 19.84 -12.80 -22.33
C LEU A 384 20.90 -11.81 -21.86
N LYS A 385 21.78 -12.17 -20.91
CA LYS A 385 22.93 -11.35 -20.51
C LYS A 385 23.90 -11.08 -21.67
N LYS A 386 23.99 -12.00 -22.64
CA LYS A 386 24.80 -11.79 -23.86
C LYS A 386 24.12 -10.86 -24.85
N GLU A 387 22.79 -10.92 -24.96
CA GLU A 387 22.00 -10.10 -25.88
C GLU A 387 21.75 -8.68 -25.34
N ARG A 388 21.53 -8.55 -24.02
CA ARG A 388 21.17 -7.35 -23.28
C ARG A 388 22.05 -7.21 -22.02
N PRO A 389 23.37 -6.97 -22.17
CA PRO A 389 24.28 -6.82 -21.03
C PRO A 389 23.99 -5.58 -20.17
N ASP A 390 23.17 -4.66 -20.67
CA ASP A 390 22.67 -3.47 -19.97
C ASP A 390 21.63 -3.79 -18.88
N ILE A 391 21.07 -5.01 -18.86
CA ILE A 391 20.07 -5.44 -17.89
C ILE A 391 20.70 -6.33 -16.82
N GLU A 392 20.50 -5.96 -15.56
CA GLU A 392 20.76 -6.78 -14.38
C GLU A 392 19.55 -7.67 -14.09
N PHE A 393 19.81 -8.99 -14.05
CA PHE A 393 18.82 -10.01 -13.74
C PHE A 393 18.96 -10.40 -12.26
N MET A 394 17.87 -10.26 -11.50
CA MET A 394 17.79 -10.53 -10.06
C MET A 394 17.03 -11.81 -9.76
#